data_AF-A0A6G1S560-F1
#
_entry.id   AF-A0A6G1S560-F1
#
_cell.length_a   1.000
_cell.length_b   1.000
_cell.length_c   1.000
_cell.angle_alpha   90.00
_cell.angle_beta   90.00
_cell.angle_gamma   90.00
#
_symmetry.space_group_name_H-M   'P 1'
#
loop_
_entity.id
_entity.type
_entity.pdbx_description
1 polymer ?
#
loop_
_entity_poly.entity_id
_entity_poly.type
_entity_poly.pdbx_seq_one_letter_code
_entity_poly.pdbx_strand_id
1 'polypeptide(L)'
;KVLQFVESMLEPEVTLEELKAGEELICRLDYDSISQERHILKICGYPLCSNKITKEWRQRYHVSLKDKRIYDVEVRKLYCSVRCMETSLKYRNDHVPEQPIWMRLDDIKMGPSDIGTNERSNI
;
A
#
# COMPACT_ATOMS: atom_id res chain seq x y z
N LYS A 1 -6.84 14.49 4.83
CA LYS A 1 -7.53 13.22 4.47
C LYS A 1 -6.57 12.20 3.85
N VAL A 2 -6.09 12.36 2.62
CA VAL A 2 -5.18 11.37 1.98
C VAL A 2 -3.87 11.18 2.77
N LEU A 3 -3.17 12.27 3.10
CA LEU A 3 -1.92 12.20 3.87
C LEU A 3 -2.09 11.49 5.22
N GLN A 4 -3.12 11.88 5.98
CA GLN A 4 -3.44 11.26 7.27
C GLN A 4 -3.73 9.76 7.14
N PHE A 5 -4.42 9.36 6.07
CA PHE A 5 -4.65 7.94 5.79
C PHE A 5 -3.32 7.21 5.52
N VAL A 6 -2.47 7.75 4.65
CA VAL A 6 -1.14 7.16 4.36
C VAL A 6 -0.30 7.02 5.63
N GLU A 7 -0.22 8.07 6.44
CA GLU A 7 0.50 8.05 7.71
C GLU A 7 -0.04 6.98 8.67
N SER A 8 -1.37 6.87 8.79
CA SER A 8 -1.99 5.83 9.63
C SER A 8 -1.65 4.41 9.15
N MET A 9 -1.45 4.21 7.85
CA MET A 9 -1.05 2.90 7.29
C MET A 9 0.41 2.55 7.59
N LEU A 10 1.21 3.44 8.17
CA LEU A 10 2.59 3.13 8.61
C LEU A 10 2.65 2.64 10.05
N GLU A 11 1.58 2.81 10.81
CA GLU A 11 1.50 2.38 12.21
C GLU A 11 1.48 0.84 12.32
N PRO A 12 2.01 0.26 13.40
CA PRO A 12 2.08 -1.20 13.55
C PRO A 12 0.69 -1.86 13.61
N GLU A 13 -0.30 -1.17 14.16
CA GLU A 13 -1.64 -1.69 14.43
C GLU A 13 -2.65 -0.92 13.60
N VAL A 14 -2.99 -1.47 12.42
CA VAL A 14 -4.02 -0.94 11.53
C VAL A 14 -5.22 -1.89 11.55
N THR A 15 -6.41 -1.35 11.72
CA THR A 15 -7.68 -2.09 11.67
C THR A 15 -8.20 -2.23 10.24
N LEU A 16 -9.05 -3.22 10.00
CA LEU A 16 -9.66 -3.43 8.68
C LEU A 16 -10.57 -2.26 8.30
N GLU A 17 -11.23 -1.68 9.30
CA GLU A 17 -12.12 -0.54 9.19
C GLU A 17 -11.36 0.71 8.72
N GLU A 18 -10.20 0.99 9.32
CA GLU A 18 -9.32 2.09 8.89
C GLU A 18 -8.83 1.91 7.46
N LEU A 19 -8.37 0.69 7.11
CA LEU A 19 -7.89 0.39 5.77
C LEU A 19 -9.00 0.59 4.72
N LYS A 20 -10.22 0.11 5.00
CA LYS A 20 -11.38 0.28 4.10
C LYS A 20 -11.83 1.73 3.99
N ALA A 21 -11.70 2.52 5.05
CA ALA A 21 -12.14 3.91 5.04
C ALA A 21 -11.34 4.79 4.06
N GLY A 22 -10.12 4.38 3.70
CA GLY A 22 -9.26 5.15 2.80
C GLY A 22 -8.79 4.42 1.53
N GLU A 23 -9.26 3.19 1.27
CA GLU A 23 -8.82 2.43 0.09
C GLU A 23 -9.16 3.12 -1.24
N GLU A 24 -10.26 3.88 -1.30
CA GLU A 24 -10.64 4.66 -2.47
C GLU A 24 -9.83 5.96 -2.65
N LEU A 25 -9.18 6.43 -1.58
CA LEU A 25 -8.41 7.68 -1.54
C LEU A 25 -6.98 7.53 -2.10
N ILE A 26 -6.54 6.29 -2.30
CA ILE A 26 -5.22 5.96 -2.82
C ILE A 26 -5.34 5.21 -4.14
N CYS A 27 -4.23 5.13 -4.87
CA CYS A 27 -4.10 4.21 -5.98
C CYS A 27 -3.13 3.07 -5.67
N ARG A 28 -3.10 2.07 -6.56
CA ARG A 28 -2.20 0.92 -6.47
C ARG A 28 -0.72 1.29 -6.29
N LEU A 29 -0.26 2.38 -6.89
CA LEU A 29 1.12 2.88 -6.71
C LEU A 29 1.36 3.43 -5.30
N ASP A 30 0.37 4.10 -4.72
CA ASP A 30 0.46 4.59 -3.35
C ASP A 30 0.48 3.41 -2.36
N TYR A 31 -0.33 2.37 -2.59
CA TYR A 31 -0.32 1.14 -1.78
C TYR A 31 1.06 0.43 -1.81
N ASP A 32 1.68 0.39 -2.98
CA ASP A 32 3.03 -0.17 -3.13
C ASP A 32 4.05 0.67 -2.35
N SER A 33 3.93 2.00 -2.39
CA SER A 33 4.77 2.93 -1.62
C SER A 33 4.60 2.72 -0.11
N ILE A 34 3.36 2.58 0.38
CA ILE A 34 3.07 2.23 1.78
C ILE A 34 3.77 0.93 2.17
N SER A 35 3.70 -0.10 1.32
CA SER A 35 4.37 -1.38 1.59
C SER A 35 5.89 -1.24 1.67
N GLN A 36 6.49 -0.36 0.85
CA GLN A 36 7.92 -0.03 0.88
C GLN A 36 8.30 0.75 2.15
N GLU A 37 7.53 1.77 2.52
CA GLU A 37 7.77 2.57 3.72
C GLU A 37 7.64 1.74 5.00
N ARG A 38 6.62 0.87 5.09
CA ARG A 38 6.51 -0.12 6.18
C ARG A 38 7.74 -1.02 6.24
N HIS A 39 8.29 -1.45 5.10
CA HIS A 39 9.51 -2.25 5.06
C HIS A 39 10.74 -1.48 5.55
N ILE A 40 10.87 -0.18 5.22
CA ILE A 40 11.91 0.71 5.75
C ILE A 40 11.83 0.75 7.29
N LEU A 41 10.61 0.84 7.83
CA LEU A 41 10.32 0.78 9.28
C LEU A 41 10.45 -0.64 9.88
N LYS A 42 10.89 -1.62 9.10
CA LYS A 42 11.06 -3.04 9.47
C LYS A 42 9.75 -3.70 9.94
N ILE A 43 8.62 -3.27 9.41
CA ILE A 43 7.29 -3.85 9.63
C ILE A 43 6.82 -4.53 8.34
N CYS A 44 6.01 -5.57 8.46
CA CYS A 44 5.37 -6.23 7.33
C CYS A 44 4.61 -5.21 6.46
N GLY A 45 4.84 -5.20 5.16
CA GLY A 45 4.20 -4.31 4.19
C GLY A 45 2.68 -4.50 4.06
N TYR A 46 2.12 -5.60 4.59
CA TYR A 46 0.67 -5.75 4.68
C TYR A 46 0.14 -4.88 5.83
N PRO A 47 -0.74 -3.89 5.58
CA PRO A 47 -1.16 -2.92 6.62
C PRO A 47 -1.74 -3.58 7.87
N LEU A 48 -2.56 -4.65 7.71
CA LEU A 48 -3.19 -5.37 8.82
C LEU A 48 -2.23 -6.34 9.56
N CYS A 49 -0.92 -6.23 9.33
CA CYS A 49 0.08 -7.10 9.94
C CYS A 49 1.16 -6.26 10.65
N SER A 50 1.25 -6.46 11.96
CA SER A 50 2.23 -5.80 12.85
C SER A 50 3.57 -6.54 12.94
N ASN A 51 3.71 -7.69 12.28
CA ASN A 51 4.93 -8.51 12.38
C ASN A 51 6.15 -7.75 11.86
N LYS A 52 7.26 -7.85 12.59
CA LYS A 52 8.54 -7.27 12.18
C LYS A 52 9.23 -8.11 11.11
N ILE A 53 9.93 -7.45 10.21
CA ILE A 53 10.76 -8.09 9.19
C ILE A 53 12.18 -8.16 9.73
N THR A 54 12.58 -9.35 10.15
CA THR A 54 13.92 -9.62 10.71
C THR A 54 14.90 -10.11 9.65
N LYS A 55 14.40 -10.54 8.48
CA LYS A 55 15.21 -11.19 7.46
C LYS A 55 15.75 -10.19 6.45
N GLU A 56 17.06 -10.15 6.33
CA GLU A 56 17.74 -9.43 5.26
C GLU A 56 17.99 -10.38 4.08
N TRP A 57 17.59 -9.96 2.88
CA TRP A 57 17.76 -10.73 1.65
C TRP A 57 18.87 -10.11 0.80
N ARG A 58 19.87 -10.92 0.40
CA ARG A 58 21.00 -10.47 -0.44
C ARG A 58 20.90 -10.89 -1.91
N GLN A 59 19.92 -11.73 -2.23
CA GLN A 59 19.72 -12.37 -3.53
C GLN A 59 18.55 -11.73 -4.28
N ARG A 60 18.55 -11.74 -5.62
CA ARG A 60 17.47 -11.15 -6.44
C ARG A 60 16.21 -12.01 -6.50
N TYR A 61 16.35 -13.33 -6.46
CA TYR A 61 15.23 -14.27 -6.55
C TYR A 61 15.23 -15.24 -5.38
N HIS A 62 14.04 -15.60 -4.90
CA HIS A 62 13.85 -16.61 -3.88
C HIS A 62 13.13 -17.83 -4.45
N VAL A 63 13.80 -18.98 -4.43
CA VAL A 63 13.22 -20.26 -4.86
C VAL A 63 12.54 -20.93 -3.66
N SER A 64 11.23 -21.12 -3.72
CA SER A 64 10.48 -21.97 -2.79
C SER A 64 10.34 -23.36 -3.40
N LEU A 65 11.02 -24.35 -2.80
CA LEU A 65 10.88 -25.75 -3.19
C LEU A 65 9.52 -26.34 -2.76
N LYS A 66 8.93 -25.82 -1.68
CA LYS A 66 7.62 -26.24 -1.17
C LYS A 66 6.52 -25.92 -2.19
N ASP A 67 6.51 -24.68 -2.68
CA ASP A 67 5.46 -24.19 -3.57
C ASP A 67 5.86 -24.31 -5.05
N LYS A 68 7.10 -24.77 -5.32
CA LYS A 68 7.71 -24.86 -6.66
C LYS A 68 7.61 -23.55 -7.44
N ARG A 69 7.87 -22.42 -6.75
CA ARG A 69 7.75 -21.06 -7.29
C ARG A 69 9.04 -20.26 -7.08
N ILE A 70 9.35 -19.39 -8.03
CA ILE A 70 10.42 -18.39 -7.93
C ILE A 70 9.77 -17.03 -7.68
N TYR A 71 10.14 -16.40 -6.57
CA TYR A 71 9.65 -15.07 -6.20
C TYR A 71 10.71 -14.02 -6.47
N ASP A 72 10.27 -12.86 -6.96
CA ASP A 72 11.12 -11.66 -6.95
C ASP A 72 11.33 -11.22 -5.50
N VAL A 73 12.60 -11.09 -5.11
CA VAL A 73 12.95 -10.70 -3.75
C VAL A 73 12.56 -9.26 -3.47
N GLU A 74 12.50 -8.38 -4.47
CA GLU A 74 12.09 -6.99 -4.29
C GLU A 74 10.69 -6.87 -3.72
N VAL A 75 9.77 -7.74 -4.16
CA VAL A 75 8.40 -7.81 -3.61
C VAL A 75 8.37 -8.67 -2.36
N ARG A 76 9.03 -9.84 -2.38
CA ARG A 76 8.98 -10.79 -1.26
C ARG A 76 9.56 -10.22 0.03
N LYS A 77 10.60 -9.38 -0.03
CA LYS A 77 11.27 -8.80 1.14
C LYS A 77 10.38 -7.85 1.94
N LEU A 78 9.35 -7.28 1.29
CA LEU A 78 8.41 -6.35 1.92
C LEU A 78 7.50 -7.03 2.94
N TYR A 79 7.40 -8.36 2.94
CA TYR A 79 6.42 -9.08 3.76
C TYR A 79 7.09 -10.08 4.70
N CYS A 80 6.50 -10.30 5.89
CA CYS A 80 7.01 -11.30 6.82
C CYS A 80 6.86 -12.75 6.30
N SER A 81 5.85 -13.00 5.46
CA SER A 81 5.55 -14.33 4.92
C SER A 81 5.00 -14.27 3.49
N VAL A 82 5.04 -15.39 2.77
CA VAL A 82 4.39 -15.52 1.44
C VAL A 82 2.89 -15.30 1.57
N ARG A 83 2.26 -15.79 2.64
CA ARG A 83 0.83 -15.56 2.92
C ARG A 83 0.51 -14.08 3.00
N CYS A 84 1.27 -13.30 3.78
CA CYS A 84 1.05 -11.86 3.88
C CYS A 84 1.25 -11.14 2.54
N MET A 85 2.24 -11.54 1.75
CA MET A 85 2.46 -11.01 0.40
C MET A 85 1.24 -11.29 -0.50
N GLU A 86 0.78 -12.53 -0.59
CA GLU A 86 -0.35 -12.91 -1.43
C GLU A 86 -1.65 -12.26 -0.97
N THR A 87 -1.93 -12.21 0.34
CA THR A 87 -3.12 -11.55 0.90
C THR A 87 -3.09 -10.04 0.64
N SER A 88 -1.94 -9.39 0.84
CA SER A 88 -1.76 -7.96 0.59
C SER A 88 -1.99 -7.62 -0.89
N LEU A 89 -1.35 -8.38 -1.80
CA LEU A 89 -1.51 -8.18 -3.24
C LEU A 89 -2.96 -8.46 -3.69
N LYS A 90 -3.62 -9.46 -3.11
CA LYS A 90 -5.03 -9.71 -3.38
C LYS A 90 -5.89 -8.55 -2.93
N TYR A 91 -5.69 -8.05 -1.71
CA TYR A 91 -6.42 -6.88 -1.21
C TYR A 91 -6.24 -5.66 -2.12
N ARG A 92 -4.98 -5.33 -2.45
CA ARG A 92 -4.63 -4.26 -3.37
C ARG A 92 -5.35 -4.37 -4.71
N ASN A 93 -5.38 -5.56 -5.30
CA ASN A 93 -5.97 -5.75 -6.62
C ASN A 93 -7.50 -5.70 -6.60
N ASP A 94 -8.12 -6.23 -5.54
CA ASP A 94 -9.57 -6.35 -5.41
C ASP A 94 -10.21 -5.02 -4.94
N HIS A 95 -9.52 -4.23 -4.11
CA HIS A 95 -10.09 -3.07 -3.42
C HIS A 95 -9.45 -1.72 -3.78
N VAL A 96 -8.17 -1.69 -4.17
CA VAL A 96 -7.46 -0.42 -4.41
C VAL A 96 -7.54 -0.04 -5.89
N PRO A 97 -8.04 1.18 -6.21
CA PRO A 97 -8.12 1.66 -7.58
C PRO A 97 -6.76 1.73 -8.28
N GLU A 98 -6.74 1.42 -9.57
CA GLU A 98 -5.52 1.53 -10.37
C GLU A 98 -5.19 2.98 -10.72
N GLN A 99 -6.23 3.77 -10.99
CA GLN A 99 -6.08 5.17 -11.40
C GLN A 99 -5.84 6.08 -10.19
N PRO A 100 -4.96 7.09 -10.32
CA PRO A 100 -4.76 8.12 -9.30
C PRO A 100 -6.05 8.84 -8.91
N ILE A 101 -6.10 9.37 -7.69
CA ILE A 101 -7.30 10.05 -7.17
C ILE A 101 -7.77 11.22 -8.04
N TRP A 102 -6.84 12.00 -8.59
CA TRP A 102 -7.12 13.17 -9.41
C TRP A 102 -7.84 12.84 -10.74
N MET A 103 -7.74 11.59 -11.21
CA MET A 103 -8.49 11.10 -12.38
C MET A 103 -9.91 10.63 -12.03
N ARG A 104 -10.24 10.50 -10.75
CA ARG A 104 -11.49 9.91 -10.24
C ARG A 104 -12.29 10.90 -9.38
N LEU A 105 -11.88 12.17 -9.32
CA LEU A 105 -12.48 13.18 -8.45
C LEU A 105 -13.98 13.40 -8.72
N ASP A 106 -14.42 13.19 -9.96
CA ASP A 106 -15.84 13.33 -10.33
C ASP A 106 -16.71 12.18 -9.76
N ASP A 107 -16.12 11.01 -9.55
CA ASP A 107 -16.79 9.81 -9.02
C ASP A 107 -16.76 9.76 -7.48
N ILE A 108 -15.72 10.34 -6.89
CA ILE A 108 -15.61 10.49 -5.45
C ILE A 108 -16.51 11.66 -5.06
N LYS A 109 -17.59 11.39 -4.31
CA LYS A 109 -18.43 12.45 -3.71
C LYS A 109 -17.62 13.25 -2.68
N MET A 110 -16.67 14.05 -3.15
CA MET A 110 -15.93 14.98 -2.33
C MET A 110 -16.85 16.15 -2.01
N GLY A 111 -17.20 16.28 -0.72
CA GLY A 111 -17.83 17.49 -0.23
C GLY A 111 -16.95 18.73 -0.50
N PRO A 112 -17.53 19.93 -0.53
CA PRO A 112 -16.93 21.16 -1.08
C PRO A 112 -15.67 21.71 -0.37
N SER A 113 -14.98 20.94 0.48
CA SER A 113 -13.80 21.38 1.23
C SER A 113 -12.45 21.08 0.55
N ASP A 114 -12.42 20.28 -0.51
CA ASP A 114 -11.15 19.65 -0.97
C ASP A 114 -10.64 20.18 -2.33
N ILE A 115 -11.23 21.26 -2.87
CA ILE A 115 -10.71 21.95 -4.07
C ILE A 115 -9.64 22.95 -3.62
N GLY A 116 -8.38 22.51 -3.58
CA GLY A 116 -7.24 23.42 -3.68
C GLY A 116 -7.30 24.10 -5.04
N THR A 117 -7.71 25.37 -5.05
CA THR A 117 -7.74 26.21 -6.25
C THR A 117 -6.31 26.37 -6.78
N ASN A 118 -5.94 25.58 -7.80
CA ASN A 118 -4.77 25.89 -8.61
C ASN A 118 -5.18 27.03 -9.56
N GLU A 119 -5.02 28.27 -9.08
CA GLU A 119 -5.01 29.44 -9.93
C GLU A 119 -3.84 29.28 -10.91
N ARG A 120 -4.14 28.81 -12.12
CA ARG A 120 -3.29 29.06 -13.28
C ARG A 120 -3.32 30.57 -13.50
N SER A 121 -2.33 31.26 -12.94
CA SER A 121 -1.99 32.63 -13.29
C SER A 121 -1.65 32.67 -14.77
N ASN A 122 -2.62 33.08 -15.59
CA ASN A 122 -2.34 33.74 -16.86
C ASN A 122 -1.81 35.14 -16.53
N ILE A 123 -0.52 35.36 -16.81
CA ILE A 123 0.17 36.57 -17.32
C ILE A 123 1.66 36.43 -17.00
#